data_AF-A0A6C0G1H7-F1
#
_entry.id   AF-A0A6C0G1H7-F1
#
_cell.length_a   1.000
_cell.length_b   1.000
_cell.length_c   1.000
_cell.angle_alpha   90.00
_cell.angle_beta   90.00
_cell.angle_gamma   90.00
#
_symmetry.space_group_name_H-M   'P 1'
#
loop_
_entity.id
_entity.type
_entity.pdbx_description
1 polymer ?
#
loop_
_entity_poly.entity_id
_entity_poly.type
_entity_poly.pdbx_seq_one_letter_code
_entity_poly.pdbx_strand_id
1 'polypeptide(L)'
;MDKWLNNPTALKIISLLIGILMWAVVHFDSEETPKTVSTLMETRSIDAVQIKPIGMDDKNYALRLLDPEEVQLTVRGSRSDLLLASHNNDYQVTVDLSKASEGRMVLPVKVNLPRGLELIEARPSNVTVVLERLLTKEFDVTIHTEGTPGKGYKTGQPLVKPNGRVHVTLPSDEMSQVAFVGGTVSVEGEEDTITDKKMKLVALDKDGNELTDAVISPNVVEVEIPITKPFKKLPLQVSFTGALPNGLAVSSFKQSVDAITIYGPQDVLDKYEFYDDLTIDLSQLKQSGTMVLDVKPGKDIASVDPAKVSFDYTIVPAETKTLTKLPVTLIGLSDGLQAQITMPEDGRVDASIDGAPNTLAAIGNKDVQLVGDLSGLGPGSHNVPLVMHLPRFISQSSGPPLSISVTITDGTAPPATAPADDGSTPAAGQPSTDPGAAGAGANGAANGAADHAAGNAGNNAASSDKGTGNSKDTGNSGKNAGTGEASPGTDAATNGSETPGNAPQTNGGSTNGSKETTTNVEPANGNQ
;
A
#
# COMPACT_ATOMS: atom_id res chain seq x y z
N MET A 1 -135.02 -42.90 -8.11
CA MET A 1 -133.68 -43.19 -8.66
C MET A 1 -133.14 -44.57 -8.24
N ASP A 2 -133.87 -45.38 -7.45
CA ASP A 2 -133.30 -46.53 -6.72
C ASP A 2 -133.34 -47.90 -7.41
N LYS A 3 -133.81 -48.02 -8.66
CA LYS A 3 -133.85 -49.31 -9.37
C LYS A 3 -132.58 -49.63 -10.18
N TRP A 4 -131.65 -48.68 -10.31
CA TRP A 4 -130.44 -48.86 -11.13
C TRP A 4 -129.25 -49.43 -10.34
N LEU A 5 -129.20 -49.18 -9.02
CA LEU A 5 -128.09 -49.60 -8.14
C LEU A 5 -128.16 -51.07 -7.66
N ASN A 6 -129.27 -51.78 -7.90
CA ASN A 6 -129.43 -53.18 -7.47
C ASN A 6 -129.18 -54.23 -8.58
N ASN A 7 -128.74 -53.79 -9.77
CA ASN A 7 -128.41 -54.72 -10.85
C ASN A 7 -126.95 -55.19 -10.70
N PRO A 8 -126.67 -56.51 -10.61
CA PRO A 8 -125.31 -57.04 -10.47
C PRO A 8 -124.37 -56.62 -11.61
N THR A 9 -124.91 -56.22 -12.76
CA THR A 9 -124.15 -55.71 -13.90
C THR A 9 -123.73 -54.24 -13.70
N ALA A 10 -124.54 -53.43 -13.01
CA ALA A 10 -124.23 -52.04 -12.69
C ALA A 10 -123.10 -51.93 -11.65
N LEU A 11 -123.08 -52.82 -10.64
CA LEU A 11 -121.98 -52.91 -9.67
C LEU A 11 -120.64 -53.24 -10.33
N LYS A 12 -120.62 -54.12 -11.35
CA LYS A 12 -119.40 -54.47 -12.08
C LYS A 12 -118.81 -53.27 -12.82
N ILE A 13 -119.65 -52.49 -13.51
CA ILE A 13 -119.22 -51.27 -14.23
C ILE A 13 -118.72 -50.21 -13.25
N ILE A 14 -119.41 -50.02 -12.11
CA ILE A 14 -118.98 -49.08 -11.08
C ILE A 14 -117.65 -49.49 -10.44
N SER A 15 -117.41 -50.80 -10.22
CA SER A 15 -116.14 -51.29 -9.69
C SER A 15 -114.97 -51.06 -10.66
N LEU A 16 -115.22 -51.21 -11.97
CA LEU A 16 -114.24 -50.93 -13.01
C LEU A 16 -113.90 -49.43 -13.08
N LEU A 17 -114.92 -48.58 -12.97
CA LEU A 17 -114.76 -47.12 -13.02
C LEU A 17 -113.99 -46.61 -11.79
N ILE A 18 -114.30 -47.14 -10.60
CA ILE A 18 -113.56 -46.84 -9.37
C ILE A 18 -112.12 -47.38 -9.47
N GLY A 19 -111.90 -48.56 -10.05
CA GLY A 19 -110.56 -49.12 -10.28
C GLY A 19 -109.69 -48.26 -11.20
N ILE A 20 -110.26 -47.75 -12.30
CA ILE A 20 -109.58 -46.83 -13.22
C ILE A 20 -109.27 -45.50 -12.53
N LEU A 21 -110.19 -45.00 -11.70
CA LEU A 21 -110.00 -43.74 -10.96
C LEU A 21 -108.91 -43.88 -9.89
N MET A 22 -108.87 -45.02 -9.18
CA MET A 22 -107.78 -45.34 -8.25
C MET A 22 -106.43 -45.55 -8.97
N TRP A 23 -106.44 -46.22 -10.13
CA TRP A 23 -105.22 -46.36 -10.95
C TRP A 23 -104.68 -44.99 -11.37
N ALA A 24 -105.55 -44.07 -11.80
CA ALA A 24 -105.16 -42.71 -12.14
C ALA A 24 -104.62 -41.95 -10.93
N VAL A 25 -105.24 -42.02 -9.76
CA VAL A 25 -104.75 -41.33 -8.54
C VAL A 25 -103.41 -41.88 -8.06
N VAL A 26 -103.18 -43.19 -8.17
CA VAL A 26 -101.91 -43.83 -7.75
C VAL A 26 -100.80 -43.63 -8.79
N HIS A 27 -101.11 -43.58 -10.09
CA HIS A 27 -100.10 -43.33 -11.14
C HIS A 27 -99.86 -41.84 -11.42
N PHE A 28 -100.79 -40.96 -11.03
CA PHE A 28 -100.53 -39.52 -10.95
C PHE A 28 -99.97 -39.17 -9.58
N ASP A 29 -98.81 -39.74 -9.27
CA ASP A 29 -98.02 -39.22 -8.17
C ASP A 29 -97.34 -37.93 -8.63
N SER A 30 -97.61 -36.85 -7.91
CA SER A 30 -96.96 -35.55 -8.06
C SER A 30 -95.89 -35.41 -6.99
N GLU A 31 -94.89 -36.30 -7.06
CA GLU A 31 -93.56 -36.06 -6.52
C GLU A 31 -92.65 -35.92 -7.76
N GLU A 32 -92.05 -34.78 -8.12
CA GLU A 32 -91.61 -33.64 -7.35
C GLU A 32 -91.78 -32.36 -8.17
N THR A 33 -92.28 -31.30 -7.55
CA THR A 33 -91.97 -29.95 -8.02
C THR A 33 -91.12 -29.27 -6.95
N PRO A 34 -89.78 -29.22 -7.09
CA PRO A 34 -89.08 -28.12 -6.49
C PRO A 34 -89.65 -26.87 -7.18
N LYS A 35 -90.41 -26.07 -6.41
CA LYS A 35 -90.73 -24.70 -6.77
C LYS A 35 -89.42 -23.92 -6.82
N THR A 36 -88.66 -24.10 -7.89
CA THR A 36 -87.62 -23.18 -8.29
C THR A 36 -88.15 -22.58 -9.56
N VAL A 37 -88.71 -21.38 -9.44
CA VAL A 37 -88.65 -20.42 -10.53
C VAL A 37 -87.22 -20.50 -11.02
N SER A 38 -87.01 -20.91 -12.27
CA SER A 38 -85.69 -21.06 -12.87
C SER A 38 -85.05 -19.67 -12.90
N THR A 39 -84.48 -19.24 -11.77
CA THR A 39 -83.58 -18.12 -11.74
C THR A 39 -82.40 -18.60 -12.57
N LEU A 40 -82.10 -17.89 -13.65
CA LEU A 40 -80.95 -18.09 -14.54
C LEU A 40 -79.58 -18.02 -13.82
N MET A 41 -79.56 -18.15 -12.49
CA MET A 41 -78.43 -18.02 -11.60
C MET A 41 -77.80 -19.38 -11.38
N GLU A 42 -76.61 -19.57 -11.91
CA GLU A 42 -75.75 -20.74 -11.63
C GLU A 42 -74.76 -20.37 -10.52
N THR A 43 -74.28 -21.38 -9.78
CA THR A 43 -73.15 -21.22 -8.85
C THR A 43 -71.95 -21.94 -9.46
N ARG A 44 -70.77 -21.29 -9.47
CA ARG A 44 -69.52 -21.86 -9.96
C ARG A 44 -68.38 -21.62 -8.99
N SER A 45 -67.49 -22.61 -8.90
CA SER A 45 -66.21 -22.47 -8.20
C SER A 45 -65.12 -22.12 -9.21
N ILE A 46 -64.35 -21.09 -8.89
CA ILE A 46 -63.17 -20.64 -9.61
C ILE A 46 -61.98 -20.94 -8.70
N ASP A 47 -61.12 -21.84 -9.15
CA ASP A 47 -59.93 -22.24 -8.42
C ASP A 47 -58.73 -21.36 -8.82
N ALA A 48 -57.73 -21.31 -7.94
CA ALA A 48 -56.42 -20.70 -8.21
C ALA A 48 -56.45 -19.19 -8.57
N VAL A 49 -57.29 -18.39 -7.91
CA VAL A 49 -57.29 -16.94 -8.14
C VAL A 49 -56.17 -16.29 -7.34
N GLN A 50 -55.22 -15.65 -8.03
CA GLN A 50 -54.06 -15.00 -7.40
C GLN A 50 -54.45 -13.81 -6.52
N ILE A 51 -53.86 -13.76 -5.32
CA ILE A 51 -54.07 -12.69 -4.36
C ILE A 51 -53.03 -11.61 -4.59
N LYS A 52 -53.48 -10.38 -4.91
CA LYS A 52 -52.60 -9.23 -5.14
C LYS A 52 -52.47 -8.36 -3.89
N PRO A 53 -51.28 -8.18 -3.32
CA PRO A 53 -51.07 -7.19 -2.27
C PRO A 53 -51.25 -5.77 -2.82
N ILE A 54 -51.98 -4.92 -2.09
CA ILE A 54 -52.18 -3.51 -2.43
C ILE A 54 -51.90 -2.62 -1.23
N GLY A 55 -51.46 -1.38 -1.48
CA GLY A 55 -51.24 -0.39 -0.43
C GLY A 55 -50.01 -0.66 0.44
N MET A 56 -49.08 -1.51 0.01
CA MET A 56 -47.81 -1.72 0.72
C MET A 56 -46.90 -0.50 0.57
N ASP A 57 -46.16 -0.19 1.63
CA ASP A 57 -45.10 0.81 1.59
C ASP A 57 -43.78 0.15 1.22
N ASP A 58 -43.58 -0.06 -0.09
CA ASP A 58 -42.42 -0.75 -0.68
C ASP A 58 -41.07 -0.08 -0.37
N LYS A 59 -41.09 1.13 0.19
CA LYS A 59 -39.88 1.86 0.60
C LYS A 59 -39.40 1.47 1.99
N ASN A 60 -40.34 1.13 2.88
CA ASN A 60 -40.06 0.85 4.29
C ASN A 60 -40.24 -0.62 4.65
N TYR A 61 -40.95 -1.40 3.83
CA TYR A 61 -41.22 -2.81 4.10
C TYR A 61 -41.00 -3.69 2.88
N ALA A 62 -40.50 -4.90 3.12
CA ALA A 62 -40.44 -5.99 2.17
C ALA A 62 -41.48 -7.06 2.53
N LEU A 63 -42.15 -7.59 1.51
CA LEU A 63 -43.07 -8.73 1.66
C LEU A 63 -42.26 -10.03 1.65
N ARG A 64 -42.11 -10.67 2.82
CA ARG A 64 -41.34 -11.91 2.95
C ARG A 64 -42.17 -13.16 2.71
N LEU A 65 -43.44 -13.12 3.10
CA LEU A 65 -44.36 -14.24 2.94
C LEU A 65 -45.78 -13.74 2.67
N LEU A 66 -46.44 -14.38 1.72
CA LEU A 66 -47.86 -14.25 1.46
C LEU A 66 -48.42 -15.68 1.30
N ASP A 67 -49.14 -16.17 2.30
CA ASP A 67 -49.60 -17.57 2.33
C ASP A 67 -51.08 -17.68 2.76
N PRO A 68 -51.96 -18.26 1.92
CA PRO A 68 -51.69 -18.74 0.56
C PRO A 68 -51.65 -17.62 -0.48
N GLU A 69 -50.98 -17.86 -1.61
CA GLU A 69 -50.94 -16.95 -2.77
C GLU A 69 -52.20 -17.01 -3.64
N GLU A 70 -53.00 -18.05 -3.47
CA GLU A 70 -54.20 -18.34 -4.25
C GLU A 70 -55.41 -18.56 -3.35
N VAL A 71 -56.59 -18.17 -3.87
CA VAL A 71 -57.88 -18.40 -3.21
C VAL A 71 -58.85 -19.10 -4.15
N GLN A 72 -59.69 -19.97 -3.60
CA GLN A 72 -60.86 -20.52 -4.30
C GLN A 72 -62.06 -19.60 -4.07
N LEU A 73 -62.68 -19.13 -5.15
CA LEU A 73 -63.88 -18.32 -5.10
C LEU A 73 -65.11 -19.13 -5.52
N THR A 74 -66.16 -19.11 -4.72
CA THR A 74 -67.49 -19.58 -5.11
C THR A 74 -68.35 -18.37 -5.43
N VAL A 75 -68.77 -18.24 -6.69
CA VAL A 75 -69.55 -17.11 -7.20
C VAL A 75 -70.89 -17.56 -7.76
N ARG A 76 -71.90 -16.72 -7.63
CA ARG A 76 -73.25 -16.94 -8.18
C ARG A 76 -73.61 -15.83 -9.15
N GLY A 77 -74.16 -16.17 -10.30
CA GLY A 77 -74.53 -15.17 -11.30
C GLY A 77 -75.26 -15.77 -12.48
N SER A 78 -75.71 -14.92 -13.40
CA SER A 78 -76.41 -15.43 -14.59
C SER A 78 -75.45 -16.24 -15.47
N ARG A 79 -75.97 -17.24 -16.21
CA ARG A 79 -75.13 -18.05 -17.12
C ARG A 79 -74.34 -17.19 -18.12
N SER A 80 -74.90 -16.08 -18.57
CA SER A 80 -74.22 -15.09 -19.41
C SER A 80 -73.09 -14.37 -18.66
N ASP A 81 -73.33 -13.88 -17.44
CA ASP A 81 -72.34 -13.14 -16.67
C ASP A 81 -71.16 -14.03 -16.25
N LEU A 82 -71.42 -15.30 -15.91
CA LEU A 82 -70.38 -16.28 -15.59
C LEU A 82 -69.53 -16.63 -16.80
N LEU A 83 -70.13 -16.71 -18.01
CA LEU A 83 -69.38 -16.96 -19.24
C LEU A 83 -68.50 -15.77 -19.62
N LEU A 84 -69.01 -14.54 -19.45
CA LEU A 84 -68.23 -13.32 -19.65
C LEU A 84 -67.05 -13.23 -18.68
N ALA A 85 -67.31 -13.54 -17.39
CA ALA A 85 -66.29 -13.51 -16.35
C ALA A 85 -65.35 -14.72 -16.35
N SER A 86 -65.54 -15.71 -17.22
CA SER A 86 -64.66 -16.90 -17.30
C SER A 86 -63.24 -16.56 -17.81
N HIS A 87 -62.99 -15.32 -18.23
CA HIS A 87 -61.64 -14.83 -18.45
C HIS A 87 -61.00 -14.50 -17.09
N ASN A 88 -60.05 -15.34 -16.65
CA ASN A 88 -59.39 -15.32 -15.33
C ASN A 88 -58.85 -13.96 -14.83
N ASN A 89 -58.78 -12.92 -15.67
CA ASN A 89 -58.32 -11.59 -15.29
C ASN A 89 -59.39 -10.68 -14.67
N ASP A 90 -60.68 -11.06 -14.70
CA ASP A 90 -61.77 -10.21 -14.21
C ASP A 90 -62.05 -10.39 -12.72
N TYR A 91 -61.59 -11.48 -12.10
CA TYR A 91 -61.68 -11.71 -10.66
C TYR A 91 -60.46 -11.08 -9.96
N GLN A 92 -60.67 -9.94 -9.30
CA GLN A 92 -59.61 -9.25 -8.58
C GLN A 92 -59.67 -9.58 -7.10
N VAL A 93 -58.73 -10.39 -6.65
CA VAL A 93 -58.55 -10.72 -5.24
C VAL A 93 -57.37 -9.91 -4.71
N THR A 94 -57.60 -9.16 -3.65
CA THR A 94 -56.60 -8.24 -3.09
C THR A 94 -56.47 -8.38 -1.59
N VAL A 95 -55.28 -8.11 -1.06
CA VAL A 95 -55.03 -7.97 0.38
C VAL A 95 -54.51 -6.56 0.66
N ASP A 96 -55.14 -5.87 1.60
CA ASP A 96 -54.84 -4.47 1.92
C ASP A 96 -53.75 -4.37 2.98
N LEU A 97 -52.56 -3.94 2.54
CA LEU A 97 -51.36 -3.79 3.37
C LEU A 97 -51.15 -2.36 3.87
N SER A 98 -52.07 -1.42 3.61
CA SER A 98 -51.91 -0.01 3.99
C SER A 98 -51.81 0.27 5.49
N LYS A 99 -52.30 -0.67 6.31
CA LYS A 99 -52.23 -0.62 7.78
C LYS A 99 -51.34 -1.73 8.36
N ALA A 100 -50.63 -2.45 7.49
CA ALA A 100 -49.77 -3.55 7.89
C ALA A 100 -48.48 -2.99 8.51
N SER A 101 -48.07 -3.55 9.64
CA SER A 101 -46.83 -3.23 10.35
C SER A 101 -45.79 -4.34 10.18
N GLU A 102 -44.58 -4.15 10.69
CA GLU A 102 -43.59 -5.24 10.75
C GLU A 102 -44.13 -6.47 11.50
N GLY A 103 -43.70 -7.66 11.06
CA GLY A 103 -44.02 -8.95 11.65
C GLY A 103 -45.08 -9.76 10.91
N ARG A 104 -45.48 -10.87 11.54
CA ARG A 104 -46.49 -11.80 11.01
C ARG A 104 -47.90 -11.32 11.38
N MET A 105 -48.76 -11.19 10.38
CA MET A 105 -50.15 -10.81 10.56
C MET A 105 -51.09 -11.66 9.69
N VAL A 106 -52.36 -11.71 10.09
CA VAL A 106 -53.41 -12.37 9.33
C VAL A 106 -54.39 -11.30 8.86
N LEU A 107 -54.53 -11.15 7.55
CA LEU A 107 -55.37 -10.12 6.94
C LEU A 107 -56.51 -10.75 6.14
N PRO A 108 -57.71 -10.15 6.17
CA PRO A 108 -58.83 -10.62 5.38
C PRO A 108 -58.61 -10.31 3.89
N VAL A 109 -59.04 -11.24 3.04
CA VAL A 109 -58.99 -11.11 1.59
C VAL A 109 -60.17 -10.26 1.11
N LYS A 110 -59.90 -9.27 0.26
CA LYS A 110 -60.92 -8.44 -0.40
C LYS A 110 -61.11 -8.94 -1.84
N VAL A 111 -62.31 -9.41 -2.14
CA VAL A 111 -62.69 -9.88 -3.48
C VAL A 111 -63.50 -8.79 -4.18
N ASN A 112 -63.04 -8.36 -5.36
CA ASN A 112 -63.78 -7.48 -6.24
C ASN A 112 -64.24 -8.27 -7.47
N LEU A 113 -65.56 -8.38 -7.64
CA LEU A 113 -66.20 -9.16 -8.69
C LEU A 113 -66.74 -8.25 -9.80
N PRO A 114 -66.78 -8.73 -11.06
CA PRO A 114 -67.43 -8.03 -12.15
C PRO A 114 -68.95 -7.92 -11.92
N ARG A 115 -69.59 -6.97 -12.62
CA ARG A 115 -71.04 -6.71 -12.50
C ARG A 115 -71.85 -7.96 -12.83
N GLY A 116 -72.88 -8.24 -12.04
CA GLY A 116 -73.79 -9.38 -12.24
C GLY A 116 -73.38 -10.66 -11.51
N LEU A 117 -72.23 -10.66 -10.82
CA LEU A 117 -71.79 -11.76 -9.95
C LEU A 117 -71.89 -11.40 -8.47
N GLU A 118 -72.29 -12.38 -7.67
CA GLU A 118 -72.34 -12.33 -6.21
C GLU A 118 -71.32 -13.30 -5.62
N LEU A 119 -70.55 -12.85 -4.63
CA LEU A 119 -69.62 -13.72 -3.90
C LEU A 119 -70.40 -14.56 -2.90
N ILE A 120 -70.33 -15.88 -3.03
CA ILE A 120 -70.88 -16.82 -2.05
C ILE A 120 -69.81 -17.12 -0.99
N GLU A 121 -68.60 -17.44 -1.42
CA GLU A 121 -67.53 -17.84 -0.51
C GLU A 121 -66.14 -17.59 -1.11
N ALA A 122 -65.17 -17.28 -0.26
CA ALA A 122 -63.75 -17.26 -0.60
C ALA A 122 -62.99 -18.15 0.41
N ARG A 123 -62.30 -19.18 -0.08
CA ARG A 123 -61.55 -20.14 0.74
C ARG A 123 -60.06 -20.15 0.37
N PRO A 124 -59.16 -19.79 1.31
CA PRO A 124 -59.43 -19.22 2.63
C PRO A 124 -59.84 -17.74 2.56
N SER A 125 -60.59 -17.27 3.55
CA SER A 125 -61.01 -15.87 3.66
C SER A 125 -59.92 -14.95 4.24
N ASN A 126 -58.82 -15.52 4.74
CA ASN A 126 -57.72 -14.81 5.36
C ASN A 126 -56.38 -15.32 4.82
N VAL A 127 -55.40 -14.43 4.75
CA VAL A 127 -54.03 -14.70 4.30
C VAL A 127 -53.07 -14.29 5.39
N THR A 128 -52.05 -15.11 5.61
CA THR A 128 -50.92 -14.76 6.46
C THR A 128 -49.93 -13.95 5.65
N VAL A 129 -49.59 -12.77 6.14
CA VAL A 129 -48.59 -11.88 5.56
C VAL A 129 -47.46 -11.68 6.56
N VAL A 130 -46.22 -11.77 6.12
CA VAL A 130 -45.04 -11.41 6.91
C VAL A 130 -44.37 -10.23 6.23
N LEU A 131 -44.38 -9.08 6.91
CA LEU A 131 -43.68 -7.89 6.48
C LEU A 131 -42.43 -7.68 7.31
N GLU A 132 -41.34 -7.33 6.65
CA GLU A 132 -40.07 -7.02 7.31
C GLU A 132 -39.69 -5.59 7.01
N ARG A 133 -39.16 -4.90 8.01
CA ARG A 133 -38.73 -3.52 7.87
C ARG A 133 -37.43 -3.45 7.07
N LEU A 134 -37.43 -2.62 6.04
CA LEU A 134 -36.25 -2.25 5.28
C LEU A 134 -35.45 -1.19 6.05
N LEU A 135 -34.14 -1.40 6.12
CA LEU A 135 -33.17 -0.44 6.64
C LEU A 135 -32.25 0.00 5.52
N THR A 136 -32.04 1.31 5.42
CA THR A 136 -31.03 1.89 4.54
C THR A 136 -29.85 2.37 5.37
N LYS A 137 -28.65 1.89 5.07
CA LYS A 137 -27.40 2.35 5.67
C LYS A 137 -26.37 2.70 4.60
N GLU A 138 -25.50 3.64 4.94
CA GLU A 138 -24.39 4.06 4.09
C GLU A 138 -23.16 3.19 4.32
N PHE A 139 -22.49 2.78 3.25
CA PHE A 139 -21.28 1.98 3.26
C PHE A 139 -20.22 2.55 2.32
N ASP A 140 -18.96 2.36 2.70
CA ASP A 140 -17.82 2.62 1.83
C ASP A 140 -17.60 1.47 0.85
N VAL A 141 -17.41 1.81 -0.42
CA VAL A 141 -17.18 0.87 -1.51
C VAL A 141 -15.74 0.37 -1.47
N THR A 142 -15.56 -0.94 -1.31
CA THR A 142 -14.24 -1.57 -1.28
C THR A 142 -14.01 -2.40 -2.54
N ILE A 143 -12.97 -2.08 -3.30
CA ILE A 143 -12.62 -2.82 -4.51
C ILE A 143 -11.46 -3.76 -4.23
N HIS A 144 -11.67 -5.04 -4.49
CA HIS A 144 -10.61 -6.04 -4.41
C HIS A 144 -10.04 -6.27 -5.80
N THR A 145 -8.73 -6.38 -5.90
CA THR A 145 -8.04 -6.68 -7.16
C THR A 145 -7.60 -8.13 -7.18
N GLU A 146 -7.91 -8.85 -8.25
CA GLU A 146 -7.54 -10.25 -8.45
C GLU A 146 -6.42 -10.38 -9.48
N GLY A 147 -5.47 -11.28 -9.23
CA GLY A 147 -4.31 -11.50 -10.09
C GLY A 147 -3.13 -10.58 -9.77
N THR A 148 -2.07 -10.74 -10.56
CA THR A 148 -0.84 -9.95 -10.47
C THR A 148 -0.68 -9.09 -11.72
N PRO A 149 -0.39 -7.78 -11.59
CA PRO A 149 -0.05 -6.93 -12.73
C PRO A 149 1.09 -7.49 -13.59
N GLY A 150 1.27 -6.90 -14.78
CA GLY A 150 2.40 -7.19 -15.65
C GLY A 150 3.74 -7.13 -14.91
N LYS A 151 4.74 -7.86 -15.41
CA LYS A 151 6.03 -8.02 -14.72
C LYS A 151 6.67 -6.65 -14.42
N GLY A 152 6.95 -6.39 -13.14
CA GLY A 152 7.57 -5.15 -12.69
C GLY A 152 6.60 -3.98 -12.47
N TYR A 153 5.29 -4.21 -12.57
CA TYR A 153 4.26 -3.24 -12.23
C TYR A 153 3.63 -3.56 -10.86
N LYS A 154 3.06 -2.54 -10.23
CA LYS A 154 2.27 -2.65 -9.01
C LYS A 154 0.93 -1.94 -9.17
N THR A 155 -0.10 -2.57 -8.61
CA THR A 155 -1.41 -1.98 -8.45
C THR A 155 -1.36 -0.95 -7.33
N GLY A 156 -1.80 0.27 -7.60
CA GLY A 156 -2.07 1.28 -6.59
C GLY A 156 -3.44 1.09 -5.95
N GLN A 157 -3.86 2.06 -5.13
CA GLN A 157 -5.17 2.01 -4.49
C GLN A 157 -6.28 2.28 -5.52
N PRO A 158 -7.33 1.44 -5.59
CA PRO A 158 -8.49 1.69 -6.44
C PRO A 158 -9.22 2.99 -6.04
N LEU A 159 -9.58 3.79 -7.04
CA LEU A 159 -10.33 5.03 -6.90
C LEU A 159 -11.74 4.83 -7.45
N VAL A 160 -12.76 5.18 -6.65
CA VAL A 160 -14.17 5.02 -7.02
C VAL A 160 -14.78 6.40 -7.30
N LYS A 161 -15.36 6.57 -8.49
CA LYS A 161 -16.04 7.80 -8.94
C LYS A 161 -17.57 7.57 -9.01
N PRO A 162 -18.40 8.59 -8.70
CA PRO A 162 -18.03 9.95 -8.27
C PRO A 162 -17.67 10.07 -6.78
N ASN A 163 -18.21 9.19 -5.93
CA ASN A 163 -17.89 9.10 -4.51
C ASN A 163 -17.88 7.62 -4.11
N GLY A 164 -16.92 7.21 -3.28
CA GLY A 164 -16.80 5.83 -2.78
C GLY A 164 -17.84 5.43 -1.74
N ARG A 165 -19.01 6.07 -1.68
CA ARG A 165 -20.06 5.81 -0.69
C ARG A 165 -21.39 5.48 -1.36
N VAL A 166 -22.05 4.45 -0.86
CA VAL A 166 -23.32 3.95 -1.41
C VAL A 166 -24.32 3.64 -0.31
N HIS A 167 -25.60 3.74 -0.66
CA HIS A 167 -26.70 3.39 0.23
C HIS A 167 -27.15 1.97 -0.07
N VAL A 168 -27.11 1.10 0.92
CA VAL A 168 -27.61 -0.27 0.82
C VAL A 168 -28.92 -0.36 1.59
N THR A 169 -29.96 -0.85 0.92
CA THR A 169 -31.28 -1.10 1.50
C THR A 169 -31.54 -2.60 1.55
N LEU A 170 -31.78 -3.12 2.75
CA LEU A 170 -31.97 -4.53 3.06
C LEU A 170 -32.96 -4.73 4.21
N PRO A 171 -33.61 -5.90 4.33
CA PRO A 171 -34.33 -6.29 5.54
C PRO A 171 -33.44 -6.17 6.79
N SER A 172 -34.03 -5.84 7.94
CA SER A 172 -33.29 -5.51 9.16
C SER A 172 -32.39 -6.64 9.69
N ASP A 173 -32.75 -7.90 9.46
CA ASP A 173 -32.00 -9.08 9.86
C ASP A 173 -30.76 -9.30 8.97
N GLU A 174 -30.90 -9.16 7.65
CA GLU A 174 -29.80 -9.25 6.68
C GLU A 174 -28.87 -8.03 6.75
N MET A 175 -29.40 -6.84 7.03
CA MET A 175 -28.64 -5.60 7.21
C MET A 175 -27.54 -5.73 8.28
N SER A 176 -27.73 -6.61 9.27
CA SER A 176 -26.74 -6.86 10.33
C SER A 176 -25.58 -7.78 9.89
N GLN A 177 -25.78 -8.48 8.77
CA GLN A 177 -24.83 -9.45 8.22
C GLN A 177 -23.88 -8.81 7.21
N VAL A 178 -24.28 -7.70 6.58
CA VAL A 178 -23.46 -6.91 5.65
C VAL A 178 -22.11 -6.57 6.27
N ALA A 179 -21.03 -7.05 5.65
CA ALA A 179 -19.66 -6.76 6.07
C ALA A 179 -18.95 -5.86 5.06
N PHE A 180 -19.14 -6.13 3.76
CA PHE A 180 -18.47 -5.42 2.68
C PHE A 180 -19.45 -5.07 1.56
N VAL A 181 -19.25 -3.93 0.93
CA VAL A 181 -20.00 -3.53 -0.27
C VAL A 181 -18.98 -3.17 -1.33
N GLY A 182 -19.05 -3.80 -2.49
CA GLY A 182 -17.94 -3.69 -3.42
C GLY A 182 -18.03 -4.65 -4.59
N GLY A 183 -16.87 -4.90 -5.17
CA GLY A 183 -16.71 -5.85 -6.25
C GLY A 183 -15.23 -6.17 -6.47
N THR A 184 -14.99 -7.14 -7.32
CA THR A 184 -13.66 -7.62 -7.63
C THR A 184 -13.29 -7.31 -9.08
N VAL A 185 -12.06 -6.85 -9.30
CA VAL A 185 -11.54 -6.50 -10.62
C VAL A 185 -10.25 -7.25 -10.89
N SER A 186 -10.21 -8.02 -11.98
CA SER A 186 -8.98 -8.65 -12.44
C SER A 186 -7.98 -7.61 -12.96
N VAL A 187 -6.73 -7.72 -12.49
CA VAL A 187 -5.56 -6.92 -12.92
C VAL A 187 -4.44 -7.81 -13.49
N GLU A 188 -4.75 -9.10 -13.75
CA GLU A 188 -3.77 -10.09 -14.23
C GLU A 188 -3.09 -9.65 -15.53
N GLY A 189 -1.77 -9.50 -15.49
CA GLY A 189 -0.95 -9.14 -16.66
C GLY A 189 -1.09 -7.70 -17.14
N GLU A 190 -1.89 -6.87 -16.47
CA GLU A 190 -2.11 -5.47 -16.88
C GLU A 190 -0.89 -4.60 -16.56
N GLU A 191 -0.49 -3.77 -17.54
CA GLU A 191 0.63 -2.83 -17.42
C GLU A 191 0.16 -1.37 -17.35
N ASP A 192 -1.01 -1.09 -17.93
CA ASP A 192 -1.61 0.24 -18.00
C ASP A 192 -2.65 0.46 -16.90
N THR A 193 -2.86 1.72 -16.52
CA THR A 193 -3.92 2.08 -15.57
C THR A 193 -5.29 1.73 -16.14
N ILE A 194 -6.09 1.01 -15.37
CA ILE A 194 -7.48 0.68 -15.73
C ILE A 194 -8.34 1.89 -15.39
N THR A 195 -8.94 2.52 -16.39
CA THR A 195 -9.75 3.74 -16.22
C THR A 195 -11.20 3.50 -16.63
N ASP A 196 -12.13 4.23 -16.01
CA ASP A 196 -13.57 4.29 -16.34
C ASP A 196 -14.27 2.92 -16.44
N LYS A 197 -13.79 1.93 -15.66
CA LYS A 197 -14.40 0.60 -15.64
C LYS A 197 -15.69 0.65 -14.83
N LYS A 198 -16.82 0.54 -15.53
CA LYS A 198 -18.15 0.45 -14.90
C LYS A 198 -18.31 -0.90 -14.24
N MET A 199 -18.58 -0.90 -12.95
CA MET A 199 -18.74 -2.10 -12.15
C MET A 199 -20.05 -2.06 -11.36
N LYS A 200 -20.82 -3.15 -11.44
CA LYS A 200 -21.99 -3.37 -10.59
C LYS A 200 -21.52 -3.74 -9.20
N LEU A 201 -22.05 -3.07 -8.19
CA LEU A 201 -21.74 -3.35 -6.80
C LEU A 201 -22.60 -4.49 -6.27
N VAL A 202 -22.01 -5.26 -5.35
CA VAL A 202 -22.67 -6.31 -4.59
C VAL A 202 -22.43 -6.10 -3.09
N ALA A 203 -23.38 -6.52 -2.26
CA ALA A 203 -23.24 -6.54 -0.82
C ALA A 203 -22.86 -7.96 -0.38
N LEU A 204 -21.79 -8.09 0.40
CA LEU A 204 -21.24 -9.35 0.87
C LEU A 204 -21.36 -9.45 2.40
N ASP A 205 -21.65 -10.65 2.88
CA ASP A 205 -21.63 -10.98 4.31
C ASP A 205 -20.18 -11.16 4.83
N LYS A 206 -20.03 -11.54 6.11
CA LYS A 206 -18.71 -11.78 6.74
C LYS A 206 -17.97 -12.98 6.15
N ASP A 207 -18.70 -13.92 5.55
CA ASP A 207 -18.18 -15.15 4.96
C ASP A 207 -17.89 -14.97 3.46
N GLY A 208 -18.22 -13.80 2.90
CA GLY A 208 -18.00 -13.44 1.49
C GLY A 208 -19.15 -13.86 0.55
N ASN A 209 -20.31 -14.25 1.08
CA ASN A 209 -21.47 -14.58 0.25
C ASN A 209 -22.26 -13.33 -0.15
N GLU A 210 -22.81 -13.34 -1.36
CA GLU A 210 -23.63 -12.24 -1.87
C GLU A 210 -25.04 -12.23 -1.26
N LEU A 211 -25.43 -11.07 -0.75
CA LEU A 211 -26.79 -10.79 -0.28
C LEU A 211 -27.65 -10.36 -1.48
N THR A 212 -28.36 -11.31 -2.09
CA THR A 212 -29.10 -11.10 -3.34
C THR A 212 -30.26 -10.12 -3.23
N ASP A 213 -30.81 -9.96 -2.03
CA ASP A 213 -31.96 -9.09 -1.76
C ASP A 213 -31.52 -7.61 -1.56
N ALA A 214 -30.22 -7.32 -1.69
CA ALA A 214 -29.65 -5.99 -1.47
C ALA A 214 -29.94 -5.03 -2.63
N VAL A 215 -30.56 -3.89 -2.30
CA VAL A 215 -30.75 -2.79 -3.24
C VAL A 215 -29.71 -1.70 -2.94
N ILE A 216 -28.76 -1.53 -3.85
CA ILE A 216 -27.65 -0.58 -3.72
C ILE A 216 -27.90 0.65 -4.59
N SER A 217 -27.69 1.84 -4.05
CA SER A 217 -27.80 3.11 -4.76
C SER A 217 -26.59 4.00 -4.51
N PRO A 218 -25.81 4.38 -5.56
CA PRO A 218 -25.88 3.87 -6.94
C PRO A 218 -25.50 2.39 -7.05
N ASN A 219 -26.14 1.65 -7.96
CA ASN A 219 -25.87 0.22 -8.19
C ASN A 219 -24.64 -0.03 -9.09
N VAL A 220 -24.17 1.00 -9.79
CA VAL A 220 -23.00 0.96 -10.68
C VAL A 220 -22.12 2.16 -10.36
N VAL A 221 -20.82 1.91 -10.24
CA VAL A 221 -19.80 2.94 -10.04
C VAL A 221 -18.69 2.79 -11.07
N GLU A 222 -17.94 3.87 -11.28
CA GLU A 222 -16.75 3.87 -12.12
C GLU A 222 -15.53 3.66 -11.23
N VAL A 223 -14.69 2.68 -11.60
CA VAL A 223 -13.48 2.35 -10.87
C VAL A 223 -12.27 2.65 -11.75
N GLU A 224 -11.30 3.34 -11.16
CA GLU A 224 -9.99 3.60 -11.72
C GLU A 224 -8.94 2.90 -10.86
N ILE A 225 -8.14 2.02 -11.45
CA ILE A 225 -7.10 1.26 -10.75
C ILE A 225 -5.76 1.67 -11.36
N PRO A 226 -4.99 2.55 -10.67
CA PRO A 226 -3.68 2.97 -11.15
C PRO A 226 -2.72 1.78 -11.14
N ILE A 227 -2.11 1.50 -12.28
CA ILE A 227 -1.03 0.52 -12.40
C ILE A 227 0.23 1.30 -12.71
N THR A 228 1.22 1.22 -11.82
CA THR A 228 2.45 2.01 -11.93
C THR A 228 3.68 1.14 -11.75
N LYS A 229 4.80 1.57 -12.35
CA LYS A 229 6.10 0.97 -12.08
C LYS A 229 6.60 1.46 -10.72
N PRO A 230 6.98 0.57 -9.80
CA PRO A 230 7.57 1.01 -8.53
C PRO A 230 8.81 1.85 -8.80
N PHE A 231 8.99 2.88 -7.98
CA PHE A 231 10.12 3.79 -8.09
C PHE A 231 10.65 4.15 -6.71
N LYS A 232 11.94 4.50 -6.65
CA LYS A 232 12.60 4.98 -5.44
C LYS A 232 13.50 6.16 -5.79
N LYS A 233 13.39 7.24 -5.02
CA LYS A 233 14.26 8.42 -5.14
C LYS A 233 15.47 8.24 -4.24
N LEU A 234 16.67 8.31 -4.82
CA LEU A 234 17.93 8.06 -4.15
C LEU A 234 18.89 9.25 -4.30
N PRO A 235 19.70 9.57 -3.28
CA PRO A 235 20.78 10.54 -3.42
C PRO A 235 21.81 10.10 -4.46
N LEU A 236 22.26 11.05 -5.27
CA LEU A 236 23.27 10.84 -6.30
C LEU A 236 24.67 11.01 -5.73
N GLN A 237 25.45 9.93 -5.72
CA GLN A 237 26.86 9.95 -5.34
C GLN A 237 27.75 9.90 -6.57
N VAL A 238 28.69 10.84 -6.63
CA VAL A 238 29.66 10.93 -7.72
C VAL A 238 31.04 10.57 -7.17
N SER A 239 31.62 9.53 -7.75
CA SER A 239 32.98 9.10 -7.49
C SER A 239 33.95 9.79 -8.44
N PHE A 240 35.15 10.11 -7.95
CA PHE A 240 36.19 10.74 -8.74
C PHE A 240 37.38 9.79 -8.87
N THR A 241 37.91 9.67 -10.09
CA THR A 241 39.11 8.88 -10.37
C THR A 241 40.20 9.73 -11.00
N GLY A 242 41.45 9.29 -10.87
CA GLY A 242 42.60 10.03 -11.37
C GLY A 242 42.93 11.26 -10.53
N ALA A 243 43.82 12.09 -11.05
CA ALA A 243 44.25 13.35 -10.44
C ALA A 243 44.16 14.47 -11.48
N LEU A 244 43.96 15.71 -11.02
CA LEU A 244 43.99 16.87 -11.90
C LEU A 244 45.40 17.06 -12.48
N PRO A 245 45.53 17.63 -13.69
CA PRO A 245 46.82 18.05 -14.22
C PRO A 245 47.54 19.02 -13.27
N ASN A 246 48.87 18.95 -13.24
CA ASN A 246 49.70 19.76 -12.35
C ASN A 246 49.37 21.26 -12.45
N GLY A 247 49.26 21.91 -11.28
CA GLY A 247 48.99 23.34 -11.16
C GLY A 247 47.52 23.74 -11.31
N LEU A 248 46.58 22.79 -11.34
CA LEU A 248 45.14 23.06 -11.41
C LEU A 248 44.40 22.50 -10.18
N ALA A 249 43.37 23.21 -9.75
CA ALA A 249 42.49 22.79 -8.67
C ALA A 249 41.01 23.04 -8.99
N VAL A 250 40.13 22.21 -8.44
CA VAL A 250 38.68 22.39 -8.54
C VAL A 250 38.23 23.40 -7.48
N SER A 251 37.75 24.56 -7.92
CA SER A 251 37.21 25.60 -7.05
C SER A 251 35.76 25.32 -6.67
N SER A 252 34.96 24.88 -7.64
CA SER A 252 33.57 24.48 -7.39
C SER A 252 33.17 23.32 -8.28
N PHE A 253 32.30 22.47 -7.75
CA PHE A 253 31.67 21.37 -8.46
C PHE A 253 30.20 21.33 -8.04
N LYS A 254 29.30 21.60 -8.97
CA LYS A 254 27.85 21.62 -8.74
C LYS A 254 27.18 20.65 -9.69
N GLN A 255 26.43 19.72 -9.12
CA GLN A 255 25.56 18.83 -9.87
C GLN A 255 24.20 19.50 -10.13
N SER A 256 23.59 19.22 -11.27
CA SER A 256 22.27 19.76 -11.60
C SER A 256 21.15 19.15 -10.75
N VAL A 257 21.35 17.92 -10.26
CA VAL A 257 20.41 17.21 -9.39
C VAL A 257 21.16 16.48 -8.27
N ASP A 258 20.65 16.58 -7.04
CA ASP A 258 21.21 15.88 -5.87
C ASP A 258 20.65 14.47 -5.69
N ALA A 259 19.57 14.15 -6.39
CA ALA A 259 18.88 12.89 -6.30
C ALA A 259 18.32 12.47 -7.65
N ILE A 260 18.25 11.17 -7.87
CA ILE A 260 17.69 10.54 -9.07
C ILE A 260 16.59 9.56 -8.68
N THR A 261 15.66 9.31 -9.59
CA THR A 261 14.58 8.32 -9.43
C THR A 261 14.92 7.08 -10.24
N ILE A 262 14.96 5.93 -9.57
CA ILE A 262 15.16 4.63 -10.22
C ILE A 262 13.84 3.87 -10.24
N TYR A 263 13.54 3.19 -11.35
CA TYR A 263 12.32 2.40 -11.56
C TYR A 263 12.70 0.93 -11.69
N GLY A 264 11.96 0.04 -11.02
CA GLY A 264 12.25 -1.38 -11.07
C GLY A 264 11.48 -2.21 -10.05
N PRO A 265 11.76 -3.52 -9.96
CA PRO A 265 11.18 -4.40 -8.96
C PRO A 265 11.47 -3.92 -7.53
N GLN A 266 10.47 -3.96 -6.64
CA GLN A 266 10.61 -3.45 -5.27
C GLN A 266 11.75 -4.12 -4.50
N ASP A 267 11.90 -5.43 -4.66
CA ASP A 267 12.96 -6.24 -4.03
C ASP A 267 14.37 -5.82 -4.45
N VAL A 268 14.50 -5.22 -5.63
CA VAL A 268 15.74 -4.60 -6.11
C VAL A 268 15.87 -3.19 -5.54
N LEU A 269 14.83 -2.35 -5.68
CA LEU A 269 14.82 -0.96 -5.21
C LEU A 269 15.15 -0.84 -3.71
N ASP A 270 14.69 -1.78 -2.90
CA ASP A 270 14.88 -1.77 -1.45
C ASP A 270 16.36 -1.96 -1.05
N LYS A 271 17.18 -2.58 -1.92
CA LYS A 271 18.61 -2.80 -1.68
C LYS A 271 19.47 -1.56 -1.93
N TYR A 272 18.98 -0.58 -2.68
CA TYR A 272 19.72 0.64 -3.00
C TYR A 272 19.43 1.72 -1.96
N GLU A 273 20.48 2.25 -1.32
CA GLU A 273 20.38 3.43 -0.44
C GLU A 273 20.82 4.73 -1.14
N PHE A 274 21.77 4.60 -2.07
CA PHE A 274 22.31 5.68 -2.89
C PHE A 274 22.64 5.14 -4.28
N TYR A 275 22.88 6.07 -5.22
CA TYR A 275 23.27 5.73 -6.58
C TYR A 275 24.70 6.20 -6.85
N ASP A 276 25.64 5.27 -7.04
CA ASP A 276 27.09 5.49 -7.12
C ASP A 276 27.73 5.15 -8.48
N ASP A 277 26.92 4.80 -9.49
CA ASP A 277 27.39 4.36 -10.81
C ASP A 277 27.92 5.50 -11.72
N LEU A 278 28.20 6.67 -11.13
CA LEU A 278 28.77 7.83 -11.83
C LEU A 278 30.20 8.06 -11.36
N THR A 279 31.14 7.85 -12.28
CA THR A 279 32.56 8.12 -12.06
C THR A 279 33.04 9.20 -13.02
N ILE A 280 33.72 10.21 -12.49
CA ILE A 280 34.31 11.31 -13.25
C ILE A 280 35.84 11.22 -13.16
N ASP A 281 36.50 11.16 -14.30
CA ASP A 281 37.96 11.21 -14.39
C ASP A 281 38.47 12.66 -14.36
N LEU A 282 39.15 13.00 -13.28
CA LEU A 282 39.69 14.35 -13.05
C LEU A 282 40.84 14.70 -14.01
N SER A 283 41.51 13.71 -14.59
CA SER A 283 42.64 13.94 -15.51
C SER A 283 42.21 14.61 -16.82
N GLN A 284 40.93 14.49 -17.17
CA GLN A 284 40.34 15.08 -18.37
C GLN A 284 39.90 16.54 -18.16
N LEU A 285 39.82 17.01 -16.91
CA LEU A 285 39.33 18.35 -16.56
C LEU A 285 40.46 19.38 -16.63
N LYS A 286 40.66 19.97 -17.82
CA LYS A 286 41.72 20.99 -18.06
C LYS A 286 41.23 22.43 -17.95
N GLN A 287 39.94 22.67 -18.15
CA GLN A 287 39.32 24.00 -18.18
C GLN A 287 37.92 23.93 -17.56
N SER A 288 37.50 25.04 -16.94
CA SER A 288 36.13 25.20 -16.43
C SER A 288 35.09 24.98 -17.52
N GLY A 289 33.96 24.38 -17.15
CA GLY A 289 32.87 24.14 -18.08
C GLY A 289 31.74 23.33 -17.46
N THR A 290 30.89 22.83 -18.34
CA THR A 290 29.77 21.95 -18.00
C THR A 290 30.01 20.59 -18.66
N MET A 291 29.99 19.53 -17.86
CA MET A 291 30.09 18.16 -18.33
C MET A 291 28.74 17.48 -18.19
N VAL A 292 28.28 16.76 -19.22
CA VAL A 292 27.05 15.97 -19.16
C VAL A 292 27.42 14.49 -19.17
N LEU A 293 26.98 13.74 -18.17
CA LEU A 293 27.12 12.29 -18.12
C LEU A 293 25.75 11.63 -18.29
N ASP A 294 25.73 10.56 -19.09
CA ASP A 294 24.56 9.69 -19.23
C ASP A 294 24.52 8.71 -18.06
N VAL A 295 23.42 8.72 -17.31
CA VAL A 295 23.15 7.79 -16.21
C VAL A 295 22.51 6.54 -16.78
N LYS A 296 23.26 5.43 -16.78
CA LYS A 296 22.76 4.15 -17.32
C LYS A 296 22.08 3.35 -16.22
N PRO A 297 20.90 2.77 -16.44
CA PRO A 297 20.30 1.87 -15.47
C PRO A 297 21.24 0.69 -15.16
N GLY A 298 21.38 0.38 -13.87
CA GLY A 298 22.06 -0.84 -13.42
C GLY A 298 21.38 -2.10 -13.91
N LYS A 299 22.05 -3.25 -13.77
CA LYS A 299 21.62 -4.55 -14.35
C LYS A 299 20.19 -4.99 -14.00
N ASP A 300 19.70 -4.56 -12.83
CA ASP A 300 18.40 -4.94 -12.28
C ASP A 300 17.41 -3.76 -12.18
N ILE A 301 17.77 -2.60 -12.75
CA ILE A 301 16.96 -1.38 -12.78
C ILE A 301 16.36 -1.26 -14.18
N ALA A 302 15.06 -0.99 -14.28
CA ALA A 302 14.39 -0.86 -15.57
C ALA A 302 14.72 0.49 -16.24
N SER A 303 14.70 1.58 -15.48
CA SER A 303 15.02 2.92 -15.98
C SER A 303 15.43 3.88 -14.85
N VAL A 304 16.08 4.97 -15.23
CA VAL A 304 16.55 6.03 -14.32
C VAL A 304 16.12 7.39 -14.86
N ASP A 305 15.73 8.30 -13.97
CA ASP A 305 15.31 9.66 -14.28
C ASP A 305 15.94 10.67 -13.30
N PRO A 306 16.71 11.68 -13.77
CA PRO A 306 17.02 11.97 -15.17
C PRO A 306 18.07 11.02 -15.76
N ALA A 307 17.91 10.69 -17.05
CA ALA A 307 18.87 9.88 -17.80
C ALA A 307 20.19 10.61 -18.08
N LYS A 308 20.24 11.94 -17.90
CA LYS A 308 21.43 12.77 -18.07
C LYS A 308 21.58 13.70 -16.89
N VAL A 309 22.79 13.77 -16.33
CA VAL A 309 23.13 14.69 -15.26
C VAL A 309 24.23 15.60 -15.76
N SER A 310 24.05 16.91 -15.57
CA SER A 310 25.04 17.92 -15.89
C SER A 310 25.77 18.36 -14.63
N PHE A 311 27.07 18.56 -14.77
CA PHE A 311 27.97 18.98 -13.71
C PHE A 311 28.67 20.25 -14.15
N ASP A 312 28.46 21.32 -13.41
CA ASP A 312 29.17 22.59 -13.59
C ASP A 312 30.40 22.59 -12.69
N TYR A 313 31.58 22.75 -13.29
CA TYR A 313 32.83 22.73 -12.56
C TYR A 313 33.71 23.90 -12.95
N THR A 314 34.35 24.49 -11.94
CA THR A 314 35.28 25.62 -12.12
C THR A 314 36.68 25.18 -11.77
N ILE A 315 37.57 25.22 -12.74
CA ILE A 315 39.00 24.96 -12.59
C ILE A 315 39.74 26.30 -12.48
N VAL A 316 40.61 26.40 -11.47
CA VAL A 316 41.47 27.55 -11.24
C VAL A 316 42.92 27.09 -11.06
N PRO A 317 43.92 27.97 -11.22
CA PRO A 317 45.28 27.66 -10.83
C PRO A 317 45.33 27.23 -9.35
N ALA A 318 46.02 26.12 -9.09
CA ALA A 318 46.25 25.65 -7.73
C ALA A 318 47.21 26.59 -7.01
N GLU A 319 46.92 26.88 -5.74
CA GLU A 319 47.86 27.51 -4.83
C GLU A 319 48.32 26.48 -3.79
N THR A 320 49.48 26.75 -3.18
CA THR A 320 50.00 25.92 -2.09
C THR A 320 49.86 26.70 -0.78
N LYS A 321 49.23 26.09 0.21
CA LYS A 321 49.15 26.62 1.58
C LYS A 321 49.90 25.68 2.51
N THR A 322 50.87 26.22 3.24
CA THR A 322 51.54 25.48 4.32
C THR A 322 50.78 25.67 5.62
N LEU A 323 50.23 24.58 6.14
CA LEU A 323 49.64 24.52 7.47
C LEU A 323 50.74 24.15 8.44
N THR A 324 51.04 25.05 9.37
CA THR A 324 52.04 24.80 10.39
C THR A 324 51.40 24.17 11.62
N LYS A 325 52.17 23.38 12.37
CA LYS A 325 51.80 22.87 13.69
C LYS A 325 50.57 21.93 13.69
N LEU A 326 50.47 21.01 12.73
CA LEU A 326 49.37 20.04 12.72
C LEU A 326 49.60 18.94 13.76
N PRO A 327 48.58 18.61 14.59
CA PRO A 327 48.68 17.51 15.54
C PRO A 327 48.68 16.17 14.81
N VAL A 328 49.51 15.22 15.27
CA VAL A 328 49.54 13.86 14.75
C VAL A 328 48.75 12.94 15.67
N THR A 329 47.84 12.16 15.09
CA THR A 329 47.11 11.10 15.79
C THR A 329 47.78 9.76 15.53
N LEU A 330 48.14 9.05 16.58
CA LEU A 330 48.72 7.71 16.49
C LEU A 330 47.61 6.67 16.67
N ILE A 331 47.54 5.69 15.77
CA ILE A 331 46.57 4.59 15.82
C ILE A 331 47.31 3.24 15.76
N GLY A 332 46.64 2.16 16.18
CA GLY A 332 47.19 0.80 16.04
C GLY A 332 48.22 0.38 17.11
N LEU A 333 48.40 1.15 18.20
CA LEU A 333 49.27 0.74 19.30
C LEU A 333 48.67 -0.44 20.09
N SER A 334 49.49 -1.43 20.42
CA SER A 334 49.05 -2.62 21.19
C SER A 334 48.87 -2.32 22.69
N ASP A 335 47.94 -3.02 23.33
CA ASP A 335 47.65 -2.88 24.77
C ASP A 335 48.92 -3.12 25.61
N GLY A 336 49.16 -2.22 26.57
CA GLY A 336 50.33 -2.26 27.45
C GLY A 336 51.57 -1.53 26.93
N LEU A 337 51.57 -1.02 25.69
CA LEU A 337 52.66 -0.20 25.16
C LEU A 337 52.33 1.30 25.23
N GLN A 338 53.35 2.14 25.40
CA GLN A 338 53.24 3.59 25.32
C GLN A 338 54.11 4.12 24.19
N ALA A 339 53.52 4.93 23.32
CA ALA A 339 54.19 5.57 22.20
C ALA A 339 54.44 7.05 22.52
N GLN A 340 55.70 7.49 22.40
CA GLN A 340 56.07 8.89 22.52
C GLN A 340 56.73 9.36 21.23
N ILE A 341 56.24 10.47 20.67
CA ILE A 341 56.85 11.09 19.49
C ILE A 341 58.17 11.72 19.93
N THR A 342 59.26 11.24 19.36
CA THR A 342 60.64 11.69 19.62
C THR A 342 61.09 12.74 18.62
N MET A 343 60.58 12.70 17.38
CA MET A 343 60.88 13.70 16.36
C MET A 343 59.68 13.89 15.42
N PRO A 344 59.24 15.15 15.18
CA PRO A 344 59.73 16.40 15.79
C PRO A 344 59.39 16.55 17.29
N GLU A 345 60.23 17.26 18.05
CA GLU A 345 60.13 17.36 19.53
C GLU A 345 58.80 17.97 20.02
N ASP A 346 58.15 18.77 19.19
CA ASP A 346 56.85 19.38 19.50
C ASP A 346 55.66 18.48 19.13
N GLY A 347 55.92 17.29 18.56
CA GLY A 347 54.90 16.33 18.13
C GLY A 347 53.99 16.87 17.01
N ARG A 348 54.42 17.94 16.33
CA ARG A 348 53.62 18.61 15.31
C ARG A 348 54.36 18.64 13.99
N VAL A 349 53.63 18.43 12.92
CA VAL A 349 54.20 18.36 11.57
C VAL A 349 53.63 19.48 10.73
N ASP A 350 54.51 20.15 9.99
CA ASP A 350 54.10 21.12 8.99
C ASP A 350 53.77 20.38 7.70
N ALA A 351 52.63 20.72 7.10
CA ALA A 351 52.20 20.09 5.86
C ALA A 351 51.76 21.12 4.83
N SER A 352 52.16 20.90 3.59
CA SER A 352 51.73 21.71 2.45
C SER A 352 50.61 21.02 1.71
N ILE A 353 49.53 21.76 1.48
CA ILE A 353 48.35 21.32 0.76
C ILE A 353 48.16 22.18 -0.49
N ASP A 354 47.70 21.55 -1.57
CA ASP A 354 47.39 22.19 -2.83
C ASP A 354 45.88 22.19 -3.06
N GLY A 355 45.35 23.31 -3.56
CA GLY A 355 43.92 23.46 -3.81
C GLY A 355 43.55 24.81 -4.41
N ALA A 356 42.25 25.04 -4.58
CA ALA A 356 41.77 26.33 -5.08
C ALA A 356 41.91 27.42 -3.99
N PRO A 357 42.23 28.68 -4.34
CA PRO A 357 42.49 29.73 -3.35
C PRO A 357 41.35 29.92 -2.34
N ASN A 358 40.10 29.90 -2.81
CA ASN A 358 38.92 30.04 -1.96
C ASN A 358 38.74 28.87 -0.98
N THR A 359 39.04 27.65 -1.44
CA THR A 359 38.95 26.44 -0.62
C THR A 359 40.07 26.43 0.43
N LEU A 360 41.29 26.78 0.03
CA LEU A 360 42.44 26.90 0.93
C LEU A 360 42.26 28.00 1.98
N ALA A 361 41.58 29.09 1.64
CA ALA A 361 41.26 30.15 2.59
C ALA A 361 40.31 29.66 3.68
N ALA A 362 39.36 28.77 3.35
CA ALA A 362 38.40 28.21 4.30
C ALA A 362 39.00 27.09 5.19
N ILE A 363 40.05 26.41 4.73
CA ILE A 363 40.70 25.31 5.47
C ILE A 363 41.53 25.84 6.65
N GLY A 364 41.25 25.29 7.83
CA GLY A 364 42.07 25.45 9.02
C GLY A 364 42.78 24.16 9.44
N ASN A 365 43.57 24.26 10.52
CA ASN A 365 44.30 23.12 11.10
C ASN A 365 43.40 21.98 11.62
N LYS A 366 42.09 22.22 11.80
CA LYS A 366 41.14 21.21 12.31
C LYS A 366 40.57 20.31 11.20
N ASP A 367 40.64 20.77 9.96
CA ASP A 367 40.07 20.07 8.80
C ASP A 367 41.06 19.09 8.18
N VAL A 368 42.30 19.07 8.68
CA VAL A 368 43.39 18.20 8.24
C VAL A 368 43.81 17.32 9.40
N GLN A 369 43.70 16.01 9.21
CA GLN A 369 44.16 15.03 10.18
C GLN A 369 45.38 14.29 9.66
N LEU A 370 46.44 14.27 10.45
CA LEU A 370 47.63 13.45 10.21
C LEU A 370 47.53 12.20 11.08
N VAL A 371 47.57 11.05 10.44
CA VAL A 371 47.45 9.75 11.11
C VAL A 371 48.73 8.95 10.88
N GLY A 372 49.35 8.51 11.98
CA GLY A 372 50.46 7.56 11.96
C GLY A 372 50.00 6.19 12.45
N ASP A 373 50.18 5.16 11.63
CA ASP A 373 49.83 3.78 11.99
C ASP A 373 51.02 3.09 12.67
N LEU A 374 50.82 2.64 13.91
CA LEU A 374 51.81 1.92 14.72
C LEU A 374 51.53 0.42 14.80
N SER A 375 50.58 -0.09 14.03
CA SER A 375 50.19 -1.49 14.06
C SER A 375 51.37 -2.42 13.76
N GLY A 376 51.54 -3.44 14.61
CA GLY A 376 52.61 -4.43 14.48
C GLY A 376 54.01 -3.96 14.91
N LEU A 377 54.17 -2.74 15.44
CA LEU A 377 55.46 -2.26 15.94
C LEU A 377 55.69 -2.63 17.41
N GLY A 378 56.83 -3.25 17.71
CA GLY A 378 57.26 -3.60 19.07
C GLY A 378 58.03 -2.48 19.79
N PRO A 379 58.47 -2.68 21.04
CA PRO A 379 59.26 -1.70 21.78
C PRO A 379 60.55 -1.32 21.03
N GLY A 380 60.87 -0.02 20.98
CA GLY A 380 62.00 0.52 20.22
C GLY A 380 61.69 1.83 19.50
N SER A 381 62.67 2.36 18.78
CA SER A 381 62.50 3.57 17.96
C SER A 381 62.15 3.20 16.53
N HIS A 382 61.02 3.71 16.03
CA HIS A 382 60.50 3.42 14.70
C HIS A 382 60.22 4.72 13.94
N ASN A 383 60.48 4.71 12.63
CA ASN A 383 60.10 5.78 11.74
C ASN A 383 58.78 5.42 11.03
N VAL A 384 57.75 6.23 11.25
CA VAL A 384 56.37 5.93 10.88
C VAL A 384 55.92 6.95 9.82
N PRO A 385 55.49 6.49 8.63
CA PRO A 385 54.93 7.38 7.62
C PRO A 385 53.56 7.91 8.09
N LEU A 386 53.30 9.19 7.82
CA LEU A 386 52.03 9.83 8.11
C LEU A 386 51.13 9.83 6.88
N VAL A 387 49.89 9.40 7.06
CA VAL A 387 48.82 9.54 6.07
C VAL A 387 48.02 10.79 6.41
N MET A 388 47.87 11.67 5.43
CA MET A 388 47.10 12.89 5.56
C MET A 388 45.69 12.69 5.03
N HIS A 389 44.69 12.84 5.89
CA HIS A 389 43.29 12.87 5.49
C HIS A 389 42.89 14.30 5.17
N LEU A 390 42.49 14.51 3.91
CA LEU A 390 42.15 15.82 3.34
C LEU A 390 40.68 15.88 2.94
N PRO A 391 40.05 17.07 3.01
CA PRO A 391 38.71 17.28 2.47
C PRO A 391 38.67 17.13 0.93
N ARG A 392 37.44 17.02 0.36
CA ARG A 392 37.26 16.88 -1.10
C ARG A 392 37.93 18.03 -1.86
N PHE A 393 38.51 17.70 -3.01
CA PHE A 393 39.17 18.62 -3.94
C PHE A 393 40.47 19.29 -3.43
N ILE A 394 41.07 18.78 -2.34
CA ILE A 394 42.39 19.19 -1.86
C ILE A 394 43.34 18.00 -1.95
N SER A 395 44.56 18.25 -2.41
CA SER A 395 45.62 17.24 -2.51
C SER A 395 46.82 17.63 -1.67
N GLN A 396 47.60 16.64 -1.24
CA GLN A 396 48.90 16.91 -0.62
C GLN A 396 49.83 17.49 -1.68
N SER A 397 50.55 18.56 -1.31
CA SER A 397 51.54 19.16 -2.20
C SER A 397 52.71 18.22 -2.47
N SER A 398 53.32 18.35 -3.65
CA SER A 398 54.52 17.57 -4.01
C SER A 398 55.68 17.94 -3.09
N GLY A 399 56.00 17.08 -2.13
CA GLY A 399 57.01 17.29 -1.10
C GLY A 399 57.56 15.98 -0.53
N PRO A 400 58.55 16.03 0.37
CA PRO A 400 59.07 14.83 1.02
C PRO A 400 57.94 14.11 1.79
N PRO A 401 57.95 12.76 1.83
CA PRO A 401 56.94 12.00 2.55
C PRO A 401 56.96 12.41 4.03
N LEU A 402 55.78 12.74 4.56
CA LEU A 402 55.63 13.09 5.98
C LEU A 402 55.90 11.84 6.81
N SER A 403 56.81 11.93 7.77
CA SER A 403 57.16 10.83 8.66
C SER A 403 57.56 11.36 10.03
N ILE A 404 57.36 10.54 11.06
CA ILE A 404 57.69 10.86 12.46
C ILE A 404 58.48 9.72 13.09
N SER A 405 59.40 10.06 14.00
CA SER A 405 60.12 9.05 14.79
C SER A 405 59.42 8.87 16.14
N VAL A 406 58.90 7.68 16.38
CA VAL A 406 58.17 7.32 17.60
C VAL A 406 58.98 6.30 18.38
N THR A 407 59.16 6.55 19.67
CA THR A 407 59.73 5.57 20.60
C THR A 407 58.59 4.87 21.32
N ILE A 408 58.51 3.55 21.17
CA ILE A 408 57.53 2.70 21.82
C ILE A 408 58.20 2.05 23.03
N THR A 409 57.61 2.23 24.21
CA THR A 409 58.07 1.65 25.47
C THR A 409 57.04 0.68 26.01
N ASP A 410 57.50 -0.30 26.78
CA ASP A 410 56.61 -1.19 27.52
C ASP A 410 56.08 -0.43 28.74
N GLY A 411 54.76 -0.21 28.79
CA GLY A 411 54.07 0.57 29.82
C GLY A 411 54.12 -0.04 31.22
N THR A 412 54.81 -1.17 31.36
CA THR A 412 54.96 -1.93 32.61
C THR A 412 56.27 -1.64 33.37
N ALA A 413 57.11 -0.70 32.91
CA ALA A 413 58.38 -0.35 33.56
C ALA A 413 58.33 1.01 34.33
N PRO A 414 58.73 1.08 35.62
CA PRO A 414 58.74 2.33 36.39
C PRO A 414 59.81 3.33 35.89
N PRO A 415 59.59 4.66 36.01
CA PRO A 415 60.57 5.66 35.57
C PRO A 415 61.83 5.62 36.44
N ALA A 416 62.99 5.46 35.80
CA ALA A 416 64.30 5.49 36.45
C ALA A 416 64.61 6.89 37.01
N THR A 417 64.91 6.95 38.30
CA THR A 417 65.24 8.16 39.07
C THR A 417 66.65 8.64 38.72
N ALA A 418 66.82 9.95 38.50
CA ALA A 418 68.11 10.60 38.31
C ALA A 418 68.97 10.53 39.59
N PRO A 419 70.32 10.45 39.50
CA PRO A 419 71.19 10.47 40.67
C PRO A 419 71.27 11.89 41.24
N ALA A 420 71.04 12.01 42.55
CA ALA A 420 71.32 13.23 43.31
C ALA A 420 72.82 13.39 43.56
N ASP A 421 73.29 14.62 43.37
CA ASP A 421 74.63 15.12 43.65
C ASP A 421 74.79 15.31 45.18
N ASP A 422 75.68 14.55 45.81
CA ASP A 422 76.15 14.76 47.19
C ASP A 422 77.66 15.00 47.13
N GLY A 423 78.02 16.26 47.40
CA GLY A 423 79.40 16.67 47.58
C GLY A 423 79.91 16.36 48.97
N SER A 424 80.98 15.57 49.04
CA SER A 424 81.97 15.69 50.12
C SER A 424 83.37 15.23 49.67
N THR A 425 84.37 16.05 49.99
CA THR A 425 85.83 15.81 49.91
C THR A 425 86.43 16.10 51.29
N PRO A 426 87.71 15.80 51.60
CA PRO A 426 88.47 14.55 51.43
C PRO A 426 89.30 14.19 52.71
N ALA A 427 89.91 12.99 52.80
CA ALA A 427 91.05 12.74 53.70
C ALA A 427 91.98 11.61 53.20
N ALA A 428 93.27 11.79 53.48
CA ALA A 428 94.43 11.24 52.77
C ALA A 428 94.94 9.85 53.21
N GLY A 429 95.67 9.17 52.30
CA GLY A 429 96.57 8.05 52.59
C GLY A 429 97.08 7.31 51.33
N GLN A 430 98.32 7.59 50.90
CA GLN A 430 99.08 6.91 49.81
C GLN A 430 99.66 5.53 50.26
N PRO A 431 100.31 4.69 49.41
CA PRO A 431 100.48 4.65 47.93
C PRO A 431 100.43 3.23 47.27
N SER A 432 100.75 3.19 45.96
CA SER A 432 101.40 2.10 45.16
C SER A 432 100.43 1.17 44.37
N THR A 433 100.61 0.76 43.10
CA THR A 433 101.70 0.74 42.09
C THR A 433 101.11 0.54 40.67
N ASP A 434 101.71 1.16 39.64
CA ASP A 434 101.76 0.72 38.22
C ASP A 434 102.97 -0.28 38.08
N PRO A 435 103.20 -1.12 37.03
CA PRO A 435 102.69 -1.01 35.67
C PRO A 435 102.43 -2.28 34.82
N GLY A 436 101.69 -2.07 33.72
CA GLY A 436 102.08 -2.56 32.39
C GLY A 436 101.44 -3.85 31.86
N ALA A 437 100.86 -3.77 30.65
CA ALA A 437 101.46 -4.36 29.44
C ALA A 437 100.49 -4.28 28.25
N ALA A 438 100.95 -3.58 27.21
CA ALA A 438 100.42 -3.61 25.85
C ALA A 438 100.77 -4.94 25.16
N GLY A 439 99.96 -5.32 24.16
CA GLY A 439 100.28 -6.44 23.27
C GLY A 439 99.39 -6.45 22.03
N ALA A 440 99.89 -5.83 20.97
CA ALA A 440 99.31 -5.78 19.63
C ALA A 440 99.73 -6.99 18.76
N GLY A 441 99.04 -7.18 17.63
CA GLY A 441 99.52 -7.92 16.44
C GLY A 441 98.71 -9.18 16.14
N ALA A 442 97.87 -9.27 15.11
CA ALA A 442 98.06 -9.12 13.65
C ALA A 442 98.30 -10.47 12.92
N ASN A 443 97.60 -10.57 11.77
CA ASN A 443 97.91 -11.27 10.51
C ASN A 443 97.36 -12.68 10.16
N GLY A 444 96.88 -12.74 8.90
CA GLY A 444 96.96 -13.89 7.97
C GLY A 444 95.59 -14.42 7.52
N ALA A 445 94.94 -13.95 6.45
CA ALA A 445 95.24 -14.01 5.01
C ALA A 445 94.93 -15.38 4.31
N ALA A 446 93.83 -15.36 3.55
CA ALA A 446 93.67 -15.72 2.12
C ALA A 446 93.67 -17.18 1.59
N ASN A 447 92.67 -17.37 0.70
CA ASN A 447 92.64 -18.02 -0.62
C ASN A 447 92.14 -19.48 -0.81
N GLY A 448 91.27 -19.64 -1.81
CA GLY A 448 91.08 -20.87 -2.59
C GLY A 448 89.69 -21.01 -3.23
N ALA A 449 89.61 -21.06 -4.56
CA ALA A 449 88.39 -20.99 -5.38
C ALA A 449 88.10 -22.27 -6.22
N ALA A 450 86.89 -22.30 -6.81
CA ALA A 450 86.39 -23.13 -7.95
C ALA A 450 86.09 -24.62 -7.65
N ASP A 451 85.10 -25.32 -8.22
CA ASP A 451 84.39 -25.18 -9.51
C ASP A 451 83.11 -26.09 -9.62
N HIS A 452 82.21 -25.79 -10.58
CA HIS A 452 81.16 -26.55 -11.33
C HIS A 452 80.75 -28.03 -10.99
N ALA A 453 79.57 -28.62 -11.32
CA ALA A 453 78.29 -28.26 -11.97
C ALA A 453 77.28 -29.47 -11.97
N ALA A 454 76.03 -29.19 -12.37
CA ALA A 454 75.07 -30.02 -13.13
C ALA A 454 74.20 -31.12 -12.45
N GLY A 455 72.89 -30.81 -12.31
CA GLY A 455 71.81 -31.26 -13.23
C GLY A 455 71.27 -32.70 -13.16
N ASN A 456 69.96 -32.85 -12.92
CA ASN A 456 69.06 -33.64 -13.78
C ASN A 456 67.58 -33.28 -13.56
N ALA A 457 66.80 -33.37 -14.63
CA ALA A 457 65.41 -32.98 -14.78
C ALA A 457 64.46 -34.21 -14.88
N GLY A 458 63.17 -33.97 -14.64
CA GLY A 458 62.14 -34.28 -15.66
C GLY A 458 61.05 -35.33 -15.34
N ASN A 459 59.82 -34.80 -15.20
CA ASN A 459 58.56 -35.25 -15.84
C ASN A 459 57.90 -36.57 -15.35
N ASN A 460 56.58 -36.80 -15.39
CA ASN A 460 55.39 -36.08 -15.83
C ASN A 460 54.16 -36.81 -15.26
N ALA A 461 53.00 -36.13 -15.27
CA ALA A 461 51.67 -36.62 -15.70
C ALA A 461 50.52 -36.25 -14.74
N ALA A 462 49.54 -35.58 -15.34
CA ALA A 462 48.33 -35.00 -14.78
C ALA A 462 47.11 -35.93 -14.91
N SER A 463 45.97 -35.41 -14.42
CA SER A 463 44.55 -35.82 -14.59
C SER A 463 43.95 -36.29 -13.25
N SER A 464 42.77 -35.89 -12.77
CA SER A 464 41.73 -34.94 -13.20
C SER A 464 40.58 -35.00 -12.17
N ASP A 465 39.83 -33.91 -12.07
CA ASP A 465 38.37 -33.82 -11.87
C ASP A 465 37.76 -33.77 -10.43
N LYS A 466 36.98 -32.68 -10.28
CA LYS A 466 35.74 -32.43 -9.51
C LYS A 466 35.65 -32.65 -7.99
N GLY A 467 35.14 -31.59 -7.34
CA GLY A 467 34.02 -31.76 -6.40
C GLY A 467 33.92 -30.75 -5.25
N THR A 468 33.08 -29.71 -5.44
CA THR A 468 32.09 -29.16 -4.48
C THR A 468 32.52 -28.47 -3.17
N GLY A 469 31.89 -27.31 -2.91
CA GLY A 469 31.07 -27.18 -1.68
C GLY A 469 31.48 -26.17 -0.59
N ASN A 470 31.32 -24.88 -0.90
CA ASN A 470 30.77 -23.78 -0.09
C ASN A 470 30.65 -23.82 1.46
N SER A 471 31.21 -22.76 2.06
CA SER A 471 30.65 -21.81 3.07
C SER A 471 30.30 -22.16 4.53
N LYS A 472 30.84 -21.24 5.37
CA LYS A 472 30.30 -20.49 6.53
C LYS A 472 30.15 -21.25 7.85
N ASP A 473 30.90 -20.93 8.90
CA ASP A 473 31.12 -19.65 9.61
C ASP A 473 29.89 -19.18 10.41
N THR A 474 30.07 -19.15 11.73
CA THR A 474 29.10 -18.92 12.78
C THR A 474 29.62 -17.80 13.70
N GLY A 475 28.93 -16.66 13.71
CA GLY A 475 29.03 -15.64 14.75
C GLY A 475 27.95 -15.83 15.81
N ASN A 476 28.33 -15.68 17.08
CA ASN A 476 27.52 -15.93 18.27
C ASN A 476 27.48 -14.68 19.19
N SER A 477 26.31 -14.43 19.80
CA SER A 477 26.03 -13.82 21.14
C SER A 477 26.56 -12.39 21.48
N GLY A 478 25.92 -11.51 22.25
CA GLY A 478 24.69 -11.50 23.06
C GLY A 478 24.84 -10.57 24.30
N LYS A 479 23.72 -10.02 24.84
CA LYS A 479 23.50 -9.48 26.23
C LYS A 479 24.17 -8.13 26.62
N ASN A 480 23.69 -7.22 27.52
CA ASN A 480 22.52 -7.10 28.43
C ASN A 480 22.46 -5.67 29.07
N ALA A 481 21.24 -5.24 29.48
CA ALA A 481 20.81 -4.37 30.63
C ALA A 481 21.22 -2.89 30.85
N GLY A 482 20.24 -2.07 31.30
CA GLY A 482 20.47 -0.89 32.18
C GLY A 482 19.40 0.23 32.24
N THR A 483 18.34 0.03 33.06
CA THR A 483 17.58 0.99 33.94
C THR A 483 17.21 2.42 33.50
N GLY A 484 15.92 2.76 33.66
CA GLY A 484 15.36 4.12 33.64
C GLY A 484 14.56 4.44 34.92
N GLU A 485 14.45 5.73 35.24
CA GLU A 485 13.71 6.27 36.40
C GLU A 485 13.03 7.62 36.06
N ALA A 486 11.79 7.76 36.56
CA ALA A 486 11.04 8.97 36.96
C ALA A 486 10.45 9.99 35.94
N SER A 487 9.14 9.81 35.64
CA SER A 487 7.95 10.65 35.97
C SER A 487 7.80 12.18 35.72
N PRO A 488 6.53 12.70 35.66
CA PRO A 488 6.08 13.81 34.80
C PRO A 488 5.47 15.05 35.52
N GLY A 489 5.03 16.07 34.76
CA GLY A 489 4.11 17.14 35.20
C GLY A 489 3.46 17.88 34.01
N THR A 490 2.12 17.91 33.87
CA THR A 490 1.15 18.98 34.31
C THR A 490 1.23 20.28 33.49
N ASP A 491 0.19 21.03 33.12
CA ASP A 491 -1.28 20.94 33.16
C ASP A 491 -1.83 22.14 32.33
N ALA A 492 -3.07 21.98 31.84
CA ALA A 492 -4.16 22.95 31.60
C ALA A 492 -3.92 24.47 31.30
N ALA A 493 -4.60 24.96 30.24
CA ALA A 493 -5.58 26.08 30.26
C ALA A 493 -6.02 26.39 28.82
N THR A 494 -7.31 26.40 28.46
CA THR A 494 -8.09 27.66 28.42
C THR A 494 -9.60 27.41 28.22
N ASN A 495 -10.40 28.11 29.02
CA ASN A 495 -11.83 28.39 28.90
C ASN A 495 -11.89 29.94 28.72
N GLY A 496 -12.50 30.55 27.71
CA GLY A 496 -13.94 30.76 27.56
C GLY A 496 -14.29 32.26 27.73
N SER A 497 -15.24 32.75 26.92
CA SER A 497 -16.15 33.91 27.15
C SER A 497 -15.96 35.23 26.36
N GLU A 498 -17.01 35.51 25.57
CA GLU A 498 -17.80 36.76 25.46
C GLU A 498 -17.49 37.91 24.47
N THR A 499 -18.56 38.20 23.70
CA THR A 499 -18.89 39.31 22.77
C THR A 499 -19.36 40.57 23.56
N PRO A 500 -19.90 41.70 23.02
CA PRO A 500 -20.26 42.08 21.63
C PRO A 500 -19.99 43.55 21.19
N GLY A 501 -20.22 43.82 19.89
CA GLY A 501 -20.91 45.04 19.44
C GLY A 501 -20.10 46.06 18.63
N ASN A 502 -20.36 46.18 17.32
CA ASN A 502 -20.97 47.38 16.71
C ASN A 502 -21.10 47.23 15.18
N ALA A 503 -22.29 47.48 14.65
CA ALA A 503 -22.55 47.93 13.27
C ALA A 503 -22.85 49.45 13.33
N PRO A 504 -22.81 50.27 12.24
CA PRO A 504 -23.81 50.15 11.17
C PRO A 504 -23.43 50.64 9.73
N GLN A 505 -24.22 50.16 8.75
CA GLN A 505 -24.64 50.75 7.45
C GLN A 505 -23.56 51.04 6.37
N THR A 506 -23.80 50.87 5.05
CA THR A 506 -24.87 51.40 4.18
C THR A 506 -25.02 50.65 2.83
N ASN A 507 -26.23 50.67 2.24
CA ASN A 507 -26.66 50.68 0.81
C ASN A 507 -25.94 49.81 -0.24
N GLY A 508 -26.59 49.04 -1.12
CA GLY A 508 -27.87 49.23 -1.81
C GLY A 508 -27.62 49.56 -3.29
N GLY A 509 -28.11 48.74 -4.23
CA GLY A 509 -28.15 49.12 -5.67
C GLY A 509 -28.07 47.95 -6.66
N SER A 510 -29.17 47.73 -7.37
CA SER A 510 -29.36 46.76 -8.44
C SER A 510 -29.27 47.42 -9.83
N THR A 511 -29.23 46.58 -10.87
CA THR A 511 -29.63 46.78 -12.28
C THR A 511 -28.67 47.41 -13.32
N ASN A 512 -28.34 46.55 -14.31
CA ASN A 512 -28.63 46.65 -15.76
C ASN A 512 -27.92 47.69 -16.64
N GLY A 513 -27.44 47.27 -17.83
CA GLY A 513 -27.11 48.19 -18.91
C GLY A 513 -26.02 47.76 -19.90
N SER A 514 -26.43 47.00 -20.93
CA SER A 514 -26.06 47.02 -22.35
C SER A 514 -24.78 47.76 -22.83
N LYS A 515 -24.01 47.10 -23.70
CA LYS A 515 -23.59 47.69 -24.98
C LYS A 515 -23.10 46.66 -26.00
N GLU A 516 -23.80 46.65 -27.13
CA GLU A 516 -23.37 46.11 -28.43
C GLU A 516 -22.12 46.85 -28.93
N THR A 517 -21.22 46.15 -29.64
CA THR A 517 -20.65 46.66 -30.90
C THR A 517 -20.21 45.49 -31.78
N THR A 518 -20.86 45.37 -32.91
CA THR A 518 -20.51 44.63 -34.13
C THR A 518 -19.22 45.15 -34.76
N THR A 519 -18.31 44.27 -35.21
CA THR A 519 -17.65 44.42 -36.52
C THR A 519 -17.31 43.06 -37.13
N ASN A 520 -17.64 42.99 -38.40
CA ASN A 520 -17.59 41.95 -39.42
C ASN A 520 -16.16 41.57 -39.87
N VAL A 521 -15.98 40.43 -40.55
CA VAL A 521 -15.31 40.22 -41.87
C VAL A 521 -14.74 38.79 -42.02
N GLU A 522 -15.48 38.01 -42.83
CA GLU A 522 -15.07 37.14 -43.96
C GLU A 522 -14.47 35.71 -43.77
N PRO A 523 -15.01 34.70 -44.49
CA PRO A 523 -14.48 33.33 -44.54
C PRO A 523 -13.61 33.09 -45.77
N ALA A 524 -12.60 32.22 -45.64
CA ALA A 524 -11.86 31.67 -46.78
C ALA A 524 -12.12 30.16 -46.91
N ASN A 525 -12.73 29.83 -48.04
CA ASN A 525 -12.96 28.52 -48.61
C ASN A 525 -11.65 28.00 -49.24
N GLY A 526 -11.37 26.70 -49.22
CA GLY A 526 -10.22 26.14 -49.95
C GLY A 526 -9.89 24.66 -49.72
N ASN A 527 -10.54 23.80 -50.52
CA ASN A 527 -10.09 22.51 -51.07
C ASN A 527 -8.77 21.88 -50.56
N GLN A 528 -8.81 20.62 -50.13
CA GLN A 528 -8.61 19.42 -50.97
C GLN A 528 -9.02 18.15 -50.22
#